data_AF-A0A6A6QYM9-F1
#
_entry.id   AF-A0A6A6QYM9-F1
#
_cell.length_a   1.000
_cell.length_b   1.000
_cell.length_c   1.000
_cell.angle_alpha   90.00
_cell.angle_beta   90.00
_cell.angle_gamma   90.00
#
_symmetry.space_group_name_H-M   'P 1'
#
loop_
_entity.id
_entity.type
_entity.pdbx_description
1 polymer ?
#
loop_
_entity_poly.entity_id
_entity_poly.type
_entity_poly.pdbx_seq_one_letter_code
_entity_poly.pdbx_strand_id
1 'polypeptide(L)'
;MSPLGLGSVVDNPHSPSHEEELQHFIASMSPDVHDTLMNNFWVHYNSELQSVQKWMFYAGLRTGDAGRYSTFLHICILAIGLRYADKLDSRIHEYVGDVSESVIHQKALWIARYEAEGRCDVPAIQALLLLGDLEFGVGRYNSGWMYAGLASRLCFDIGLHRERSESKLSEEVVHMHHMVVWACIVYDE
;
A
#
# COMPACT_ATOMS: atom_id res chain seq x y z
N MET A 1 22.80 -22.99 36.69
CA MET A 1 21.83 -22.08 36.04
C MET A 1 22.59 -21.29 34.99
N SER A 2 22.46 -21.67 33.73
CA SER A 2 23.04 -20.95 32.59
C SER A 2 21.91 -20.16 31.92
N PRO A 3 22.08 -18.88 31.58
CA PRO A 3 21.06 -18.16 30.84
C PRO A 3 21.05 -18.64 29.39
N LEU A 4 19.86 -19.02 28.92
CA LEU A 4 19.54 -19.25 27.52
C LEU A 4 19.80 -17.95 26.75
N GLY A 5 20.79 -17.97 25.86
CA GLY A 5 20.97 -16.92 24.88
C GLY A 5 19.77 -16.91 23.95
N LEU A 6 19.00 -15.82 23.96
CA LEU A 6 18.17 -15.47 22.82
C LEU A 6 19.11 -15.30 21.64
N GLY A 7 19.06 -16.24 20.70
CA GLY A 7 19.69 -16.05 19.40
C GLY A 7 19.04 -14.85 18.74
N SER A 8 19.75 -13.72 18.71
CA SER A 8 19.49 -12.70 17.71
C SER A 8 19.57 -13.40 16.36
N VAL A 9 18.48 -13.34 15.60
CA VAL A 9 18.54 -13.64 14.16
C VAL A 9 19.60 -12.72 13.60
N VAL A 10 20.75 -13.28 13.25
CA VAL A 10 21.81 -12.54 12.59
C VAL A 10 21.29 -12.26 11.20
N ASP A 11 20.85 -11.03 10.95
CA ASP A 11 20.51 -10.57 9.61
C ASP A 11 21.71 -10.86 8.71
N ASN A 12 21.49 -11.74 7.73
CA ASN A 12 22.50 -12.07 6.75
C ASN A 12 22.71 -10.82 5.88
N PRO A 13 23.91 -10.21 5.84
CA PRO A 13 24.14 -8.98 5.08
C PRO A 13 23.96 -9.12 3.56
N HIS A 14 23.68 -10.34 3.08
CA HIS A 14 23.38 -10.66 1.69
C HIS A 14 21.91 -11.02 1.43
N SER A 15 21.02 -11.01 2.43
CA SER A 15 19.59 -11.15 2.15
C SER A 15 19.07 -9.87 1.48
N PRO A 16 18.28 -9.98 0.40
CA PRO A 16 17.68 -8.82 -0.25
C PRO A 16 16.86 -8.02 0.77
N SER A 17 16.82 -6.70 0.60
CA SER A 17 15.93 -5.87 1.42
C SER A 17 14.46 -6.27 1.17
N HIS A 18 13.58 -6.01 2.13
CA HIS A 18 12.15 -6.30 1.94
C HIS A 18 11.56 -5.61 0.70
N GLU A 19 12.08 -4.43 0.36
CA GLU A 19 11.70 -3.70 -0.85
C GLU A 19 12.16 -4.42 -2.13
N GLU A 20 13.41 -4.91 -2.17
CA GLU A 20 13.93 -5.69 -3.31
C GLU A 20 13.15 -6.99 -3.51
N GLU A 21 12.74 -7.67 -2.43
CA GLU A 21 11.91 -8.87 -2.52
C GLU A 21 10.55 -8.61 -3.17
N LEU A 22 9.91 -7.49 -2.82
CA LEU A 22 8.64 -7.11 -3.41
C LEU A 22 8.79 -6.64 -4.87
N GLN A 23 9.86 -5.91 -5.19
CA GLN A 23 10.17 -5.52 -6.56
C GLN A 23 10.40 -6.74 -7.44
N HIS A 24 11.16 -7.74 -6.95
CA HIS A 24 11.33 -9.01 -7.63
C HIS A 24 10.01 -9.77 -7.82
N PHE A 25 9.14 -9.77 -6.80
CA PHE A 25 7.82 -10.36 -6.92
C PHE A 25 6.99 -9.68 -8.01
N ILE A 26 6.91 -8.34 -8.03
CA ILE A 26 6.20 -7.58 -9.08
C ILE A 26 6.80 -7.89 -10.45
N ALA A 27 8.12 -7.90 -10.59
CA ALA A 27 8.80 -8.17 -11.85
C ALA A 27 8.62 -9.62 -12.35
N SER A 28 8.33 -10.56 -11.44
CA SER A 28 8.04 -11.96 -11.81
C SER A 28 6.62 -12.15 -12.36
N MET A 29 5.71 -11.20 -12.11
CA MET A 29 4.35 -11.24 -12.63
C MET A 29 4.35 -10.99 -14.14
N SER A 30 3.54 -11.76 -14.89
CA SER A 30 3.39 -11.50 -16.32
C SER A 30 2.81 -10.08 -16.57
N PRO A 31 3.26 -9.36 -17.62
CA PRO A 31 2.75 -8.02 -17.90
C PRO A 31 1.23 -7.96 -18.04
N ASP A 32 0.62 -8.98 -18.67
CA ASP A 32 -0.83 -9.05 -18.86
C ASP A 32 -1.58 -9.12 -17.53
N VAL A 33 -1.10 -9.92 -16.58
CA VAL A 33 -1.71 -10.02 -15.24
C VAL A 33 -1.51 -8.70 -14.50
N HIS A 34 -0.28 -8.19 -14.46
CA HIS A 34 0.04 -6.93 -13.81
C HIS A 34 -0.87 -5.80 -14.30
N ASP A 35 -0.95 -5.59 -15.61
CA ASP A 35 -1.72 -4.52 -16.22
C ASP A 35 -3.22 -4.70 -16.00
N THR A 36 -3.70 -5.94 -16.01
CA THR A 36 -5.10 -6.27 -15.66
C THR A 36 -5.42 -5.86 -14.22
N LEU A 37 -4.57 -6.23 -13.26
CA LEU A 37 -4.77 -5.87 -11.85
C LEU A 37 -4.70 -4.36 -11.62
N MET A 38 -3.71 -3.70 -12.23
CA MET A 38 -3.60 -2.24 -12.21
C MET A 38 -4.86 -1.58 -12.78
N ASN A 39 -5.32 -2.02 -13.95
CA ASN A 39 -6.53 -1.48 -14.56
C ASN A 39 -7.76 -1.66 -13.67
N ASN A 40 -7.92 -2.84 -13.09
CA ASN A 40 -9.04 -3.14 -12.19
C ASN A 40 -9.06 -2.21 -10.98
N PHE A 41 -7.90 -1.93 -10.38
CA PHE A 41 -7.80 -0.95 -9.30
C PHE A 41 -8.28 0.44 -9.75
N TRP A 42 -7.76 0.93 -10.87
CA TRP A 42 -8.10 2.28 -11.34
C TRP A 42 -9.57 2.44 -11.73
N VAL A 43 -10.16 1.41 -12.32
CA VAL A 43 -11.53 1.45 -12.87
C VAL A 43 -12.59 1.18 -11.81
N HIS A 44 -12.34 0.28 -10.86
CA HIS A 44 -13.35 -0.17 -9.92
C HIS A 44 -13.19 0.35 -8.49
N TYR A 45 -11.96 0.69 -8.09
CA TYR A 45 -11.69 1.09 -6.71
C TYR A 45 -11.41 2.59 -6.60
N ASN A 46 -10.38 3.05 -7.31
CA ASN A 46 -9.92 4.43 -7.20
C ASN A 46 -10.91 5.44 -7.82
N SER A 47 -11.87 4.98 -8.62
CA SER A 47 -12.99 5.81 -9.10
C SER A 47 -13.87 6.31 -7.97
N GLU A 48 -14.01 5.54 -6.88
CA GLU A 48 -14.91 5.82 -5.76
C GLU A 48 -14.23 6.66 -4.67
N LEU A 49 -13.03 6.25 -4.25
CA LEU A 49 -12.34 6.86 -3.09
C LEU A 49 -11.26 7.89 -3.48
N GLN A 50 -10.79 7.86 -4.73
CA GLN A 50 -9.71 8.72 -5.27
C GLN A 50 -8.48 8.88 -4.35
N SER A 51 -8.15 7.88 -3.53
CA SER A 51 -7.05 7.98 -2.56
C SER A 51 -5.67 8.08 -3.22
N VAL A 52 -5.53 7.66 -4.48
CA VAL A 52 -4.29 7.71 -5.26
C VAL A 52 -4.50 8.47 -6.57
N GLN A 53 -3.68 9.51 -6.82
CA GLN A 53 -3.66 10.17 -8.13
C GLN A 53 -2.92 9.31 -9.15
N LYS A 54 -3.67 8.73 -10.11
CA LYS A 54 -3.16 7.80 -11.13
C LYS A 54 -1.91 8.32 -11.85
N TRP A 55 -1.95 9.55 -12.35
CA TRP A 55 -0.82 10.11 -13.12
C TRP A 55 0.43 10.32 -12.25
N MET A 56 0.27 10.74 -10.99
CA MET A 56 1.39 10.93 -10.06
C MET A 56 2.04 9.61 -9.70
N PHE A 57 1.23 8.57 -9.44
CA PHE A 57 1.73 7.23 -9.20
C PHE A 57 2.60 6.74 -10.37
N TYR A 58 2.09 6.82 -11.60
CA TYR A 58 2.85 6.40 -12.77
C TYR A 58 4.08 7.28 -13.05
N ALA A 59 4.01 8.58 -12.75
CA ALA A 59 5.17 9.45 -12.82
C ALA A 59 6.26 9.01 -11.83
N GLY A 60 5.88 8.77 -10.57
CA GLY A 60 6.79 8.30 -9.53
C GLY A 60 7.40 6.94 -9.85
N LEU A 61 6.59 6.00 -10.36
CA LEU A 61 7.06 4.69 -10.81
C LEU A 61 8.13 4.80 -11.91
N ARG A 62 7.97 5.72 -12.87
CA ARG A 62 8.97 5.93 -13.94
C ARG A 62 10.23 6.62 -13.46
N THR A 63 10.12 7.54 -12.50
CA THR A 63 11.26 8.36 -12.05
C THR A 63 11.95 7.83 -10.80
N GLY A 64 11.39 6.83 -10.13
CA GLY A 64 11.84 6.38 -8.81
C GLY A 64 11.60 7.41 -7.71
N ASP A 65 10.57 8.26 -7.85
CA ASP A 65 10.26 9.31 -6.87
C ASP A 65 9.56 8.70 -5.64
N ALA A 66 10.32 8.53 -4.56
CA ALA A 66 9.85 7.99 -3.29
C ALA A 66 8.71 8.80 -2.64
N GLY A 67 8.51 10.07 -3.04
CA GLY A 67 7.39 10.89 -2.56
C GLY A 67 6.06 10.60 -3.26
N ARG A 68 6.07 9.86 -4.37
CA ARG A 68 4.88 9.59 -5.21
C ARG A 68 4.64 8.10 -5.45
N TYR A 69 5.65 7.29 -5.23
CA TYR A 69 5.63 5.85 -5.44
C TYR A 69 6.38 5.17 -4.30
N SER A 70 5.81 4.08 -3.81
CA SER A 70 6.52 3.11 -3.01
C SER A 70 6.15 1.71 -3.48
N THR A 71 7.05 0.76 -3.27
CA THR A 71 6.79 -0.64 -3.60
C THR A 71 5.62 -1.19 -2.75
N PHE A 72 5.49 -0.73 -1.50
CA PHE A 72 4.35 -1.06 -0.65
C PHE A 72 3.02 -0.59 -1.25
N LEU A 73 2.93 0.67 -1.69
CA LEU A 73 1.73 1.19 -2.35
C LEU A 73 1.38 0.38 -3.60
N HIS A 74 2.38 0.02 -4.41
CA HIS A 74 2.17 -0.78 -5.61
C HIS A 74 1.57 -2.15 -5.29
N ILE A 75 2.09 -2.85 -4.27
CA ILE A 75 1.55 -4.14 -3.83
C ILE A 75 0.10 -4.00 -3.35
N CYS A 76 -0.23 -2.96 -2.58
CA CYS A 76 -1.61 -2.72 -2.14
C CYS A 76 -2.56 -2.47 -3.32
N ILE A 77 -2.13 -1.70 -4.32
CA ILE A 77 -2.87 -1.44 -5.56
C ILE A 77 -3.16 -2.76 -6.29
N LEU A 78 -2.16 -3.62 -6.47
CA LEU A 78 -2.31 -4.93 -7.11
C LEU A 78 -3.27 -5.84 -6.33
N ALA A 79 -3.15 -5.86 -5.00
CA ALA A 79 -4.01 -6.67 -4.14
C ALA A 79 -5.48 -6.24 -4.18
N ILE A 80 -5.77 -4.94 -4.21
CA ILE A 80 -7.12 -4.42 -4.41
C ILE A 80 -7.63 -4.78 -5.82
N GLY A 81 -6.81 -4.53 -6.86
CA GLY A 81 -7.16 -4.87 -8.24
C GLY A 81 -7.50 -6.34 -8.44
N LEU A 82 -6.83 -7.23 -7.70
CA LEU A 82 -7.11 -8.65 -7.69
C LEU A 82 -8.50 -8.99 -7.14
N ARG A 83 -9.09 -8.18 -6.25
CA ARG A 83 -10.47 -8.42 -5.78
C ARG A 83 -11.50 -8.34 -6.89
N TYR A 84 -11.26 -7.49 -7.88
CA TYR A 84 -12.13 -7.29 -9.04
C TYR A 84 -11.75 -8.14 -10.25
N ALA A 85 -10.67 -8.92 -10.16
CA ALA A 85 -10.23 -9.77 -11.26
C ALA A 85 -11.13 -11.00 -11.43
N ASP A 86 -11.32 -11.43 -12.68
CA ASP A 86 -12.07 -12.63 -13.03
C ASP A 86 -11.37 -13.88 -12.49
N LYS A 87 -11.95 -14.50 -11.46
CA LYS A 87 -11.41 -15.70 -10.79
C LYS A 87 -11.41 -16.93 -11.67
N LEU A 88 -12.02 -16.90 -12.85
CA LEU A 88 -11.95 -17.98 -13.84
C LEU A 88 -10.70 -17.87 -14.72
N ASP A 89 -10.02 -16.74 -14.74
CA ASP A 89 -8.76 -16.57 -15.47
C ASP A 89 -7.64 -17.38 -14.80
N SER A 90 -7.19 -18.45 -15.47
CA SER A 90 -6.15 -19.32 -14.95
C SER A 90 -4.82 -18.60 -14.69
N ARG A 91 -4.58 -17.45 -15.34
CA ARG A 91 -3.36 -16.65 -15.15
C ARG A 91 -3.32 -15.97 -13.79
N ILE A 92 -4.48 -15.74 -13.15
CA ILE A 92 -4.53 -15.10 -11.83
C ILE A 92 -4.58 -16.11 -10.68
N HIS A 93 -4.83 -17.38 -10.96
CA HIS A 93 -5.03 -18.44 -9.94
C HIS A 93 -3.87 -18.54 -8.96
N GLU A 94 -2.63 -18.39 -9.43
CA GLU A 94 -1.44 -18.43 -8.55
C GLU A 94 -1.44 -17.31 -7.48
N TYR A 95 -2.18 -16.22 -7.71
CA TYR A 95 -2.24 -15.08 -6.79
C TYR A 95 -3.47 -15.11 -5.88
N VAL A 96 -4.57 -15.76 -6.28
CA VAL A 96 -5.87 -15.73 -5.57
C VAL A 96 -5.77 -16.32 -4.15
N GLY A 97 -4.83 -17.24 -3.92
CA GLY A 97 -4.61 -17.88 -2.62
C GLY A 97 -5.68 -18.95 -2.29
N ASP A 98 -5.32 -19.89 -1.42
CA ASP A 98 -6.21 -20.98 -0.96
C ASP A 98 -6.93 -20.66 0.37
N VAL A 99 -6.62 -19.51 0.98
CA VAL A 99 -7.02 -19.10 2.34
C VAL A 99 -7.84 -17.81 2.27
N SER A 100 -8.29 -17.26 3.40
CA SER A 100 -9.06 -16.02 3.55
C SER A 100 -8.51 -14.80 2.80
N GLU A 101 -7.23 -14.80 2.38
CA GLU A 101 -6.58 -13.73 1.64
C GLU A 101 -5.65 -14.23 0.53
N SER A 102 -5.43 -13.37 -0.47
CA SER A 102 -4.54 -13.62 -1.61
C SER A 102 -3.06 -13.56 -1.24
N VAL A 103 -2.20 -14.16 -2.07
CA VAL A 103 -0.73 -14.09 -1.91
C VAL A 103 -0.24 -12.64 -1.93
N ILE A 104 -0.84 -11.79 -2.78
CA ILE A 104 -0.50 -10.37 -2.87
C ILE A 104 -0.90 -9.63 -1.59
N HIS A 105 -2.07 -9.93 -1.02
CA HIS A 105 -2.50 -9.36 0.26
C HIS A 105 -1.57 -9.80 1.41
N GLN A 106 -1.14 -11.06 1.46
CA GLN A 106 -0.17 -11.52 2.45
C GLN A 106 1.15 -10.74 2.37
N LYS A 107 1.62 -10.44 1.16
CA LYS A 107 2.82 -9.59 0.96
C LYS A 107 2.60 -8.15 1.42
N ALA A 108 1.41 -7.58 1.20
CA ALA A 108 1.04 -6.26 1.70
C ALA A 108 1.08 -6.21 3.24
N LEU A 109 0.51 -7.21 3.91
CA LEU A 109 0.55 -7.33 5.38
C LEU A 109 1.97 -7.52 5.90
N TRP A 110 2.79 -8.30 5.18
CA TRP A 110 4.18 -8.53 5.55
C TRP A 110 4.99 -7.24 5.53
N ILE A 111 4.98 -6.48 4.43
CA ILE A 111 5.76 -5.23 4.34
C ILE A 111 5.25 -4.14 5.29
N ALA A 112 3.94 -4.09 5.54
CA ALA A 112 3.36 -3.12 6.47
C ALA A 112 3.92 -3.25 7.89
N ARG A 113 4.28 -4.46 8.32
CA ARG A 113 4.91 -4.70 9.64
C ARG A 113 6.28 -4.05 9.76
N TYR A 114 6.97 -3.82 8.63
CA TYR A 114 8.31 -3.22 8.61
C TYR A 114 8.26 -1.72 8.27
N GLU A 115 7.38 -1.28 7.37
CA GLU A 115 7.30 0.14 7.01
C GLU A 115 6.59 1.00 8.05
N ALA A 116 5.66 0.43 8.83
CA ALA A 116 4.90 1.17 9.87
C ALA A 116 5.79 1.76 10.97
N GLU A 117 7.02 1.28 11.14
CA GLU A 117 7.95 1.74 12.18
C GLU A 117 8.90 2.86 11.71
N GLY A 118 8.97 3.16 10.40
CA GLY A 118 10.07 3.98 9.87
C GLY A 118 9.73 4.98 8.76
N ARG A 119 8.60 4.84 8.04
CA ARG A 119 8.27 5.73 6.90
C ARG A 119 7.00 6.53 7.17
N CYS A 120 7.14 7.85 7.16
CA CYS A 120 6.05 8.81 7.28
C CYS A 120 6.00 9.64 5.99
N ASP A 121 5.48 9.05 4.92
CA ASP A 121 5.35 9.69 3.61
C ASP A 121 3.97 9.41 2.98
N VAL A 122 3.64 10.15 1.91
CA VAL A 122 2.31 10.06 1.27
C VAL A 122 2.02 8.65 0.71
N PRO A 123 2.96 7.98 0.01
CA PRO A 123 2.73 6.63 -0.47
C PRO A 123 2.47 5.62 0.66
N ALA A 124 3.14 5.74 1.81
CA ALA A 124 2.88 4.89 2.97
C ALA A 124 1.45 5.09 3.52
N ILE A 125 0.99 6.33 3.65
CA ILE A 125 -0.39 6.63 4.09
C ILE A 125 -1.41 6.04 3.12
N GLN A 126 -1.21 6.24 1.81
CA GLN A 126 -2.08 5.67 0.77
C GLN A 126 -2.10 4.14 0.84
N ALA A 127 -0.93 3.51 1.00
CA ALA A 127 -0.80 2.06 1.09
C ALA A 127 -1.51 1.50 2.33
N LEU A 128 -1.43 2.19 3.48
CA LEU A 128 -2.10 1.79 4.73
C LEU A 128 -3.62 1.91 4.64
N LEU A 129 -4.15 2.94 3.98
CA LEU A 129 -5.59 3.04 3.72
C LEU A 129 -6.08 1.83 2.90
N LEU A 130 -5.41 1.56 1.76
CA LEU A 130 -5.72 0.40 0.92
C LEU A 130 -5.58 -0.94 1.67
N LEU A 131 -4.61 -1.04 2.58
CA LEU A 131 -4.43 -2.22 3.41
C LEU A 131 -5.56 -2.38 4.44
N GLY A 132 -6.03 -1.28 5.03
CA GLY A 132 -7.21 -1.29 5.88
C GLY A 132 -8.42 -1.87 5.15
N ASP A 133 -8.62 -1.45 3.90
CA ASP A 133 -9.67 -1.98 3.05
C ASP A 133 -9.50 -3.44 2.70
N LEU A 134 -8.26 -3.92 2.57
CA LEU A 134 -7.96 -5.34 2.34
C LEU A 134 -8.40 -6.18 3.53
N GLU A 135 -8.12 -5.70 4.73
CA GLU A 135 -8.54 -6.37 5.97
C GLU A 135 -10.06 -6.33 6.15
N PHE A 136 -10.72 -5.21 5.86
CA PHE A 136 -12.19 -5.15 5.84
C PHE A 136 -12.81 -6.15 4.86
N GLY A 137 -12.24 -6.25 3.65
CA GLY A 137 -12.72 -7.15 2.60
C GLY A 137 -12.67 -8.64 2.97
N VAL A 138 -11.80 -9.03 3.92
CA VAL A 138 -11.69 -10.41 4.43
C VAL A 138 -12.32 -10.60 5.81
N GLY A 139 -13.05 -9.60 6.32
CA GLY A 139 -13.75 -9.64 7.60
C GLY A 139 -12.88 -9.41 8.84
N ARG A 140 -11.62 -8.97 8.67
CA ARG A 140 -10.70 -8.63 9.77
C ARG A 140 -10.84 -7.16 10.18
N TYR A 141 -12.04 -6.80 10.64
CA TYR A 141 -12.40 -5.41 10.92
C TYR A 141 -11.45 -4.69 11.89
N ASN A 142 -11.02 -5.36 12.96
CA ASN A 142 -10.09 -4.76 13.94
C ASN A 142 -8.76 -4.35 13.30
N SER A 143 -8.21 -5.20 12.43
CA SER A 143 -7.00 -4.87 11.66
C SER A 143 -7.26 -3.74 10.68
N GLY A 144 -8.42 -3.76 10.01
CA GLY A 144 -8.82 -2.70 9.09
C GLY A 144 -8.84 -1.33 9.76
N TRP A 145 -9.53 -1.24 10.91
CA TRP A 145 -9.58 -0.02 11.72
C TRP A 145 -8.21 0.39 12.25
N MET A 146 -7.36 -0.56 12.63
CA MET A 146 -5.99 -0.29 13.07
C MET A 146 -5.16 0.38 11.95
N TYR A 147 -5.20 -0.15 10.73
CA TYR A 147 -4.45 0.41 9.59
C TYR A 147 -5.01 1.76 9.15
N ALA A 148 -6.34 1.93 9.11
CA ALA A 148 -6.97 3.22 8.84
C ALA A 148 -6.55 4.27 9.90
N GLY A 149 -6.61 3.90 11.18
CA GLY A 149 -6.18 4.78 12.27
C GLY A 149 -4.68 5.10 12.25
N LEU A 150 -3.83 4.20 11.78
CA LEU A 150 -2.40 4.47 11.58
C LEU A 150 -2.20 5.45 10.42
N ALA A 151 -2.88 5.25 9.29
CA ALA A 151 -2.85 6.16 8.15
C ALA A 151 -3.28 7.59 8.56
N SER A 152 -4.37 7.71 9.33
CA SER A 152 -4.86 8.99 9.85
C SER A 152 -3.81 9.68 10.73
N ARG A 153 -3.17 8.94 11.66
CA ARG A 153 -2.10 9.50 12.51
C ARG A 153 -0.91 9.99 11.69
N LEU A 154 -0.43 9.19 10.74
CA LEU A 154 0.67 9.59 9.86
C LEU A 154 0.31 10.82 9.03
N CYS A 155 -0.93 10.93 8.53
CA CYS A 155 -1.43 12.11 7.84
C CYS A 155 -1.36 13.38 8.72
N PHE A 156 -1.64 13.26 10.02
CA PHE A 156 -1.42 14.35 10.97
C PHE A 156 0.07 14.64 11.17
N ASP A 157 0.91 13.61 11.34
CA ASP A 157 2.34 13.76 11.65
C ASP A 157 3.14 14.48 10.56
N ILE A 158 2.89 14.20 9.27
CA ILE A 158 3.53 14.95 8.16
C ILE A 158 2.92 16.33 7.90
N GLY A 159 1.89 16.72 8.65
CA GLY A 159 1.29 18.04 8.54
C GLY A 159 0.46 18.26 7.28
N LEU A 160 -0.05 17.20 6.62
CA LEU A 160 -0.93 17.33 5.45
C LEU A 160 -2.20 18.13 5.76
N HIS A 161 -2.66 18.09 7.01
CA HIS A 161 -3.82 18.80 7.53
C HIS A 161 -3.63 20.32 7.68
N ARG A 162 -2.40 20.83 7.56
CA ARG A 162 -2.12 22.27 7.58
C ARG A 162 -2.14 22.78 6.15
N GLU A 163 -3.15 23.58 5.78
CA GLU A 163 -3.06 24.45 4.60
C GLU A 163 -1.78 25.28 4.73
N ARG A 164 -0.78 24.91 3.94
CA ARG A 164 0.55 25.49 4.01
C ARG A 164 0.53 26.77 3.18
N SER A 165 -0.07 27.83 3.74
CA SER A 165 -0.21 29.13 3.06
C SER A 165 1.15 29.77 2.68
N GLU A 166 2.27 29.20 3.14
CA GLU A 166 3.63 29.70 2.88
C GLU A 166 4.53 28.78 2.04
N SER A 167 4.08 27.58 1.63
CA SER A 167 4.90 26.74 0.73
C SER A 167 4.45 26.88 -0.71
N LYS A 168 5.39 27.12 -1.62
CA LYS A 168 5.23 27.01 -3.09
C LYS A 168 4.98 25.55 -3.53
N LEU A 169 4.02 24.85 -2.91
CA LEU A 169 3.54 23.56 -3.41
C LEU A 169 2.68 23.83 -4.64
N SER A 170 2.77 22.96 -5.67
CA SER A 170 1.85 23.07 -6.80
C SER A 170 0.43 22.72 -6.35
N GLU A 171 -0.58 23.28 -7.03
CA GLU A 171 -2.00 22.98 -6.76
C GLU A 171 -2.29 21.48 -6.74
N GLU A 172 -1.53 20.69 -7.51
CA GLU A 172 -1.71 19.24 -7.60
C GLU A 172 -1.32 18.52 -6.30
N VAL A 173 -0.31 19.02 -5.59
CA VAL A 173 0.12 18.48 -4.29
C VAL A 173 -0.89 18.85 -3.21
N VAL A 174 -1.42 20.07 -3.24
CA VAL A 174 -2.49 20.50 -2.32
C VAL A 174 -3.75 19.64 -2.49
N HIS A 175 -4.14 19.36 -3.73
CA HIS A 175 -5.29 18.49 -4.02
C HIS A 175 -5.07 17.06 -3.52
N MET A 176 -3.87 16.50 -3.70
CA MET A 176 -3.52 15.18 -3.16
C MET A 176 -3.66 15.14 -1.64
N HIS A 177 -3.18 16.16 -0.94
CA HIS A 177 -3.27 16.25 0.51
C HIS A 177 -4.74 16.29 0.98
N HIS A 178 -5.58 17.07 0.30
CA HIS A 178 -7.01 17.16 0.63
C HIS A 178 -7.74 15.83 0.45
N MET A 179 -7.43 15.06 -0.60
CA MET A 179 -8.06 13.74 -0.80
C MET A 179 -7.69 12.75 0.28
N VAL A 180 -6.42 12.74 0.73
CA VAL A 180 -5.96 11.85 1.82
C VAL A 180 -6.64 12.23 3.14
N VAL A 181 -6.70 13.53 3.46
CA VAL A 181 -7.40 14.01 4.67
C VAL A 181 -8.88 13.64 4.63
N TRP A 182 -9.56 13.80 3.48
CA TRP A 182 -10.95 13.42 3.33
C TRP A 182 -11.18 11.93 3.51
N ALA A 183 -10.32 11.08 2.94
CA ALA A 183 -10.38 9.64 3.18
C ALA A 183 -10.27 9.35 4.68
N CYS A 184 -9.27 9.91 5.37
CA CYS A 184 -9.08 9.73 6.81
C CYS A 184 -10.32 10.13 7.64
N ILE A 185 -11.03 11.20 7.27
CA ILE A 185 -12.27 11.63 7.94
C ILE A 185 -13.41 10.63 7.70
N VAL A 186 -13.60 10.17 6.46
CA VAL A 186 -14.65 9.19 6.12
C VAL A 186 -14.42 7.86 6.83
N TYR A 187 -13.16 7.48 7.06
CA TYR A 187 -12.79 6.29 7.83
C TYR A 187 -12.77 6.50 9.36
N ASP A 188 -13.09 7.69 9.89
CA ASP A 188 -13.14 7.94 11.35
C ASP A 188 -14.59 8.02 11.89
N GLU A 189 -15.58 8.06 11.00
CA GLU A 189 -17.04 7.99 11.31
C GLU A 189 -17.56 6.54 11.31
#